data_AF-A0A2E9JKI8-F1
#
_entry.id   AF-A0A2E9JKI8-F1
#
_cell.length_a   1.000
_cell.length_b   1.000
_cell.length_c   1.000
_cell.angle_alpha   90.00
_cell.angle_beta   90.00
_cell.angle_gamma   90.00
#
_symmetry.space_group_name_H-M   'P 1'
#
loop_
_entity.id
_entity.type
_entity.pdbx_description
1 polymer ?
#
loop_
_entity_poly.entity_id
_entity_poly.type
_entity_poly.pdbx_seq_one_letter_code
_entity_poly.pdbx_strand_id
1 'polypeptide(L)'
;MWGIHFSQTNFSAIGVDAFIPRSDLGAVGIFGVERFRRNQLVGEFGIRVERSKVDPGGSCDYSETSSSLSASLLYDLSDESNVLFGITHSERAATVEEL
;
A
#
# COMPACT_ATOMS: atom_id res chain seq x y z
N MET A 1 0.02 -13.90 -9.12
CA MET A 1 -0.23 -14.07 -7.68
C MET A 1 -1.24 -13.02 -7.25
N TRP A 2 -2.27 -13.43 -6.51
CA TRP A 2 -3.28 -12.52 -5.97
C TRP A 2 -3.29 -12.69 -4.46
N GLY A 3 -3.56 -11.61 -3.73
CA GLY A 3 -3.62 -11.64 -2.29
C GLY A 3 -4.53 -10.56 -1.73
N ILE A 4 -4.97 -10.79 -0.50
CA ILE A 4 -5.72 -9.83 0.30
C ILE A 4 -4.91 -9.55 1.57
N HIS A 5 -4.92 -8.31 2.01
CA HIS A 5 -4.28 -7.89 3.24
C HIS A 5 -5.25 -7.08 4.09
N PHE A 6 -5.22 -7.34 5.39
CA PHE A 6 -6.03 -6.64 6.38
C PHE A 6 -5.08 -6.11 7.45
N SER A 7 -5.19 -4.83 7.77
CA SER A 7 -4.43 -4.19 8.84
C SER A 7 -5.40 -3.47 9.76
N GLN A 8 -5.27 -3.69 11.06
CA GLN A 8 -5.98 -2.95 12.09
C GLN A 8 -4.94 -2.38 13.04
N THR A 9 -4.89 -1.05 13.15
CA THR A 9 -3.97 -0.35 14.03
C THR A 9 -4.76 0.48 15.02
N ASN A 10 -4.62 0.17 16.30
CA ASN A 10 -5.18 0.97 17.38
C ASN A 10 -4.14 2.01 17.80
N PHE A 11 -4.37 3.29 17.48
CA PHE A 11 -3.49 4.37 17.95
C PHE A 11 -4.06 5.00 19.21
N SER A 12 -3.27 5.02 20.29
CA SER A 12 -3.62 5.70 21.54
C SER A 12 -2.39 6.42 22.07
N ALA A 13 -2.43 7.75 22.09
CA ALA A 13 -1.46 8.56 22.80
C ALA A 13 -1.81 8.55 24.30
N ILE A 14 -1.00 7.88 25.12
CA ILE A 14 -1.13 7.90 26.58
C ILE A 14 -0.21 9.02 27.10
N GLY A 15 -0.77 10.19 27.41
CA GLY A 15 -0.05 11.33 27.96
C GLY A 15 -0.99 12.33 28.61
N VAL A 16 -0.52 13.04 29.65
CA VAL A 16 -1.32 13.97 30.48
C VAL A 16 -1.88 15.18 29.71
N ASP A 17 -1.46 15.38 28.46
CA ASP A 17 -1.95 16.36 27.48
C ASP A 17 -2.36 15.70 26.15
N ALA A 18 -2.94 14.49 26.18
CA ALA A 18 -3.36 13.78 24.97
C ALA A 18 -4.60 14.44 24.33
N PHE A 19 -4.37 15.37 23.40
CA PHE A 19 -5.41 16.06 22.61
C PHE A 19 -5.92 15.25 21.40
N ILE A 20 -5.42 14.03 21.15
CA ILE A 20 -5.80 13.22 19.99
C ILE A 20 -6.77 12.11 20.42
N PRO A 21 -8.04 12.11 19.97
CA PRO A 21 -9.01 11.08 20.31
C PRO A 21 -8.55 9.71 19.80
N ARG A 22 -8.96 8.63 20.51
CA ARG A 22 -8.77 7.24 20.07
C ARG A 22 -9.30 7.12 18.65
N SER A 23 -8.40 6.89 17.71
CA SER A 23 -8.75 6.68 16.32
C SER A 23 -8.49 5.22 16.01
N ASP A 24 -9.56 4.49 15.73
CA ASP A 24 -9.46 3.13 15.21
C ASP A 24 -9.17 3.25 13.71
N LEU A 25 -7.93 2.97 13.31
CA LEU A 25 -7.53 2.92 11.90
C LEU A 25 -7.66 1.48 11.39
N GLY A 26 -8.67 1.24 10.56
CA GLY A 26 -8.86 -0.02 9.86
C GLY A 26 -8.55 0.12 8.38
N ALA A 27 -7.66 -0.72 7.84
CA ALA A 27 -7.33 -0.76 6.43
C ALA A 27 -7.55 -2.15 5.84
N VAL A 28 -8.29 -2.23 4.73
CA VAL A 28 -8.46 -3.45 3.93
C VAL A 28 -7.94 -3.21 2.53
N GLY A 29 -7.07 -4.08 2.04
CA GLY A 29 -6.48 -3.94 0.72
C GLY A 29 -6.43 -5.25 -0.04
N ILE A 30 -6.56 -5.15 -1.35
CA ILE A 30 -6.35 -6.24 -2.29
C ILE A 30 -5.14 -5.92 -3.15
N PHE A 31 -4.37 -6.94 -3.51
CA PHE A 31 -3.26 -6.78 -4.42
C PHE A 31 -3.16 -7.94 -5.42
N GLY A 32 -2.65 -7.61 -6.59
CA GLY A 32 -2.38 -8.54 -7.66
C GLY A 32 -1.01 -8.26 -8.23
N VAL A 33 -0.25 -9.33 -8.48
CA VAL A 33 1.03 -9.25 -9.19
C VAL A 33 1.03 -10.32 -10.26
N GLU A 34 1.21 -9.91 -11.51
CA GLU A 34 1.36 -10.80 -12.64
C GLU A 34 2.80 -10.76 -13.14
N ARG A 35 3.38 -11.93 -13.36
CA ARG A 35 4.73 -12.07 -13.88
C ARG A 35 4.68 -12.91 -15.15
N PHE A 36 5.34 -12.42 -16.20
CA PHE A 36 5.57 -13.17 -17.42
C PHE A 36 7.07 -13.33 -17.67
N ARG A 37 7.46 -14.48 -18.22
CA ARG A 37 8.84 -14.75 -18.59
C ARG A 37 8.89 -15.13 -20.06
N ARG A 38 9.81 -14.51 -20.80
CA ARG A 38 10.09 -14.82 -22.19
C ARG A 38 11.60 -14.80 -22.43
N ASN A 39 12.20 -15.99 -22.53
CA ASN A 39 13.64 -16.16 -22.77
C ASN A 39 14.49 -15.46 -21.69
N GLN A 40 15.21 -14.40 -22.07
CA GLN A 40 16.09 -13.56 -21.22
C GLN A 40 15.35 -12.37 -20.60
N LEU A 41 14.02 -12.27 -20.79
CA LEU A 41 13.21 -11.17 -20.29
C LEU A 41 12.20 -11.70 -19.26
N VAL A 42 12.15 -11.06 -18.10
CA VAL A 42 11.13 -11.26 -17.08
C VAL A 42 10.41 -9.93 -16.89
N GLY A 43 9.11 -9.90 -17.08
CA GLY A 43 8.29 -8.74 -16.77
C GLY A 43 7.37 -9.01 -15.59
N GLU A 44 7.17 -8.00 -14.76
CA GLU A 44 6.28 -8.04 -13.61
C GLU A 44 5.41 -6.79 -13.57
N PHE A 45 4.12 -6.97 -13.36
CA PHE A 45 3.13 -5.91 -13.21
C PHE A 45 2.38 -6.13 -11.90
N GLY A 46 2.21 -5.08 -11.12
CA GLY A 46 1.59 -5.12 -9.81
C GLY A 46 0.58 -4.00 -9.64
N ILE A 47 -0.52 -4.32 -8.98
CA ILE A 47 -1.56 -3.38 -8.56
C ILE A 47 -1.95 -3.67 -7.12
N ARG A 48 -2.18 -2.61 -6.35
CA ARG A 48 -2.72 -2.66 -5.00
C ARG A 48 -3.76 -1.57 -4.84
N VAL A 49 -4.88 -1.92 -4.22
CA VAL A 49 -5.93 -0.98 -3.82
C VAL A 49 -6.19 -1.20 -2.35
N GLU A 50 -6.15 -0.13 -1.57
CA GLU A 50 -6.38 -0.14 -0.14
C GLU A 50 -7.45 0.88 0.25
N ARG A 51 -8.38 0.45 1.10
CA ARG A 51 -9.39 1.31 1.71
C ARG A 51 -9.10 1.42 3.19
N SER A 52 -8.91 2.65 3.64
CA SER A 52 -8.63 2.98 5.04
C SER A 52 -9.81 3.77 5.61
N LYS A 53 -10.31 3.34 6.76
CA LYS A 53 -11.34 4.03 7.53
C LYS A 53 -10.71 4.55 8.82
N VAL A 54 -10.94 5.82 9.11
CA VAL A 54 -10.58 6.47 10.37
C VAL A 54 -11.88 6.80 11.09
N ASP A 55 -12.08 6.19 12.26
CA ASP A 55 -13.20 6.49 13.14
C ASP A 55 -12.68 7.21 14.39
N PRO A 56 -12.77 8.56 14.47
CA PRO A 56 -12.28 9.33 15.60
C PRO A 56 -13.27 9.40 16.79
N GLY A 57 -14.33 8.59 16.83
CA GLY A 57 -15.29 8.58 17.94
C GLY A 57 -16.17 9.83 18.04
N GLY A 58 -16.32 10.58 16.94
CA GLY A 58 -17.13 11.81 16.81
C GLY A 58 -17.83 11.93 15.44
N SER A 59 -18.52 13.05 15.16
CA SER A 59 -19.55 13.20 14.11
C SER A 59 -19.12 13.13 12.62
N CYS A 60 -17.88 12.77 12.29
CA CYS A 60 -17.46 12.63 10.90
C CYS A 60 -16.56 11.40 10.71
N ASP A 61 -17.14 10.34 10.14
CA ASP A 61 -16.39 9.21 9.58
C ASP A 61 -15.57 9.67 8.37
N TYR A 62 -14.26 9.44 8.39
CA TYR A 62 -13.39 9.68 7.23
C TYR A 62 -13.01 8.33 6.60
N SER A 63 -13.37 8.15 5.33
CA SER A 63 -12.99 6.98 4.55
C SER A 63 -12.19 7.42 3.33
N GLU A 64 -10.97 6.92 3.21
CA GLU A 64 -10.08 7.22 2.10
C GLU A 64 -9.70 5.93 1.36
N THR A 65 -9.48 6.04 0.05
CA THR A 65 -9.05 4.92 -0.78
C THR A 65 -7.76 5.32 -1.47
N SER A 66 -6.72 4.52 -1.28
CA SER A 66 -5.42 4.71 -1.91
C SER A 66 -5.14 3.58 -2.89
N SER A 67 -4.45 3.90 -3.99
CA SER A 67 -4.06 2.93 -4.99
C SER A 67 -2.55 2.96 -5.21
N SER A 68 -1.97 1.84 -5.63
CA SER A 68 -0.56 1.74 -5.99
C SER A 68 -0.40 0.82 -7.19
N LEU A 69 0.47 1.22 -8.11
CA LEU A 69 0.77 0.54 -9.36
C LEU A 69 2.28 0.38 -9.49
N SER A 70 2.72 -0.78 -9.92
CA SER A 70 4.14 -1.08 -10.13
C SER A 70 4.33 -1.86 -11.42
N ALA A 71 5.38 -1.56 -12.16
CA ALA A 71 5.80 -2.36 -13.31
C ALA A 71 7.31 -2.48 -13.32
N SER A 72 7.83 -3.67 -13.58
CA SER A 72 9.27 -3.89 -13.72
C SER A 72 9.59 -4.85 -14.87
N LEU A 73 10.78 -4.66 -15.42
CA LEU A 73 11.37 -5.48 -16.46
C LEU A 73 12.78 -5.85 -16.03
N LEU A 74 13.07 -7.13 -15.96
CA LEU A 74 14.39 -7.69 -15.73
C LEU A 74 14.87 -8.35 -17.02
N TYR A 75 16.04 -7.95 -17.49
CA TYR A 75 16.67 -8.46 -18.69
C TYR A 75 18.03 -9.08 -18.33
N ASP A 76 18.21 -10.35 -18.67
CA ASP A 76 19.47 -11.07 -18.50
C ASP A 76 20.40 -10.69 -19.67
N LEU A 77 21.53 -10.02 -19.37
CA LEU A 77 22.59 -9.70 -20.34
C LEU A 77 23.50 -10.91 -20.58
N SER A 78 23.72 -11.71 -19.53
CA SER A 78 24.48 -12.97 -19.53
C SER A 78 23.98 -13.85 -18.38
N ASP A 79 24.50 -15.08 -18.26
CA ASP A 79 24.18 -15.97 -17.14
C ASP A 79 24.59 -15.42 -15.76
N GLU A 80 25.46 -14.40 -15.74
CA GLU A 80 26.04 -13.79 -14.53
C GLU A 80 25.61 -12.34 -14.32
N SER A 81 24.88 -11.73 -15.26
CA SER A 81 24.54 -10.30 -15.21
C SER A 81 23.17 -10.02 -15.76
N ASN A 82 22.39 -9.25 -15.00
CA ASN A 82 21.04 -8.83 -15.37
C ASN A 82 20.84 -7.34 -15.06
N VAL A 83 19.91 -6.71 -15.78
CA VAL A 83 19.50 -5.32 -15.57
C VAL A 83 18.03 -5.29 -15.24
N LEU A 84 17.65 -4.51 -14.23
CA LEU A 84 16.26 -4.32 -13.85
C LEU A 84 15.87 -2.85 -14.03
N PHE A 85 14.76 -2.64 -14.73
CA PHE A 85 14.08 -1.35 -14.83
C PHE A 85 12.75 -1.45 -14.12
N GLY A 86 12.43 -0.48 -13.27
CA GLY A 86 11.19 -0.46 -12.50
C GLY A 86 10.59 0.93 -12.45
N ILE A 87 9.27 0.99 -12.58
CA ILE A 87 8.48 2.18 -12.32
C ILE A 87 7.44 1.83 -11.27
N THR A 88 7.20 2.74 -10.33
CA THR A 88 6.21 2.56 -9.28
C THR A 88 5.53 3.87 -9.02
N HIS A 89 4.22 3.81 -8.90
CA HIS A 89 3.36 4.89 -8.48
C HIS A 89 2.61 4.44 -7.24
N SER A 90 2.62 5.25 -6.18
CA SER A 90 1.99 4.90 -4.93
C SER A 90 1.30 6.13 -4.36
N GLU A 91 0.02 5.97 -4.06
CA GLU A 91 -0.76 6.92 -3.29
C GLU A 91 -0.80 6.43 -1.84
N ARG A 92 -0.75 7.36 -0.88
CA ARG A 92 -1.01 7.08 0.54
C ARG A 92 -2.27 7.80 0.95
N ALA A 93 -3.05 7.14 1.80
CA ALA A 93 -4.16 7.79 2.47
C ALA A 93 -3.66 8.82 3.50
N ALA A 94 -4.34 9.96 3.62
CA ALA A 94 -4.07 11.00 4.60
C ALA A 94 -4.14 10.45 6.03
N THR A 95 -3.24 10.90 6.91
CA THR A 95 -3.20 10.50 8.32
C THR A 95 -3.97 11.49 9.20
N VAL A 96 -4.38 11.05 10.40
CA VAL A 96 -5.15 11.85 11.36
C VAL A 96 -4.41 13.14 11.79
N GLU A 97 -3.10 13.19 11.60
CA GLU A 97 -2.25 14.37 11.88
C GLU A 97 -2.30 15.44 10.78
N GLU A 98 -2.88 15.14 9.61
CA GLU A 98 -3.10 16.10 8.52
C GLU A 98 -4.54 16.64 8.47
N LEU A 99 -5.37 16.30 9.47
CA LEU A 99 -6.79 16.70 9.59
C LEU A 99 -7.01 17.80 10.63
#